data_AF-A0A7C4NH31-F1
#
_entry.id   AF-A0A7C4NH31-F1
#
_cell.length_a   1.000
_cell.length_b   1.000
_cell.length_c   1.000
_cell.angle_alpha   90.00
_cell.angle_beta   90.00
_cell.angle_gamma   90.00
#
_symmetry.space_group_name_H-M   'P 1'
#
loop_
_entity.id
_entity.type
_entity.pdbx_description
1 polymer ?
#
loop_
_entity_poly.entity_id
_entity_poly.type
_entity_poly.pdbx_seq_one_letter_code
_entity_poly.pdbx_strand_id
1 'polypeptide(L)'
;MINTMTRDVRTKIIASLGPSSSSFEIIYGMAEAGASGFRINFAHGDHFFWSSLIDSLVKVEETLKRPLTLIGDLRGPSIRLGDINGVIQVKKGERVKLILSDRGEAEKREVPLPLKEVYDSLEVGDLIVMDDGRVKLEVIDATSNHVELMALTDVVIKSRKALAIPGKDFNIPSLTSKDLEDLKFALEHKVDYVGLSCVRTSLDVESLRSLLKRWNYED
;
A
#
# COMPACT_ATOMS: atom_id res chain seq x y z
N MET A 1 -27.67 30.56 21.98
CA MET A 1 -26.40 30.63 21.24
C MET A 1 -25.34 29.93 22.07
N ILE A 2 -25.06 28.67 21.78
CA ILE A 2 -23.95 27.97 22.43
C ILE A 2 -22.70 28.46 21.71
N ASN A 3 -21.92 29.28 22.41
CA ASN A 3 -20.59 29.69 22.01
C ASN A 3 -19.70 28.44 22.08
N THR A 4 -19.63 27.68 20.99
CA THR A 4 -18.64 26.60 20.85
C THR A 4 -17.30 27.27 20.66
N MET A 5 -16.68 27.63 21.79
CA MET A 5 -15.24 27.86 21.84
C MET A 5 -14.58 26.72 21.07
N THR A 6 -13.94 27.07 19.97
CA THR A 6 -13.00 26.19 19.27
C THR A 6 -12.03 25.70 20.33
N ARG A 7 -12.24 24.49 20.84
CA ARG A 7 -11.23 23.84 21.66
C ARG A 7 -9.96 23.88 20.83
N ASP A 8 -8.89 24.43 21.38
CA ASP A 8 -7.55 24.39 20.79
C ASP A 8 -7.07 22.93 20.77
N VAL A 9 -7.68 22.12 19.90
CA VAL A 9 -7.27 20.74 19.68
C VAL A 9 -5.99 20.82 18.86
N ARG A 10 -4.88 20.62 19.57
CA ARG A 10 -3.53 20.61 18.98
C ARG A 10 -3.33 19.41 18.07
N THR A 11 -3.97 18.29 18.38
CA THR A 11 -3.93 17.07 17.57
C THR A 11 -4.77 17.23 16.29
N LYS A 12 -4.16 16.98 15.14
CA LYS A 12 -4.84 16.99 13.84
C LYS A 12 -5.33 15.60 13.48
N ILE A 13 -6.44 15.52 12.75
CA ILE A 13 -7.05 14.27 12.31
C ILE A 13 -6.99 14.22 10.79
N ILE A 14 -6.40 13.16 10.25
CA ILE A 14 -6.43 12.85 8.81
C ILE A 14 -7.35 11.64 8.61
N ALA A 15 -8.34 11.78 7.73
CA ALA A 15 -9.27 10.71 7.38
C ALA A 15 -8.98 10.15 5.98
N SER A 16 -8.89 8.83 5.84
CA SER A 16 -8.73 8.20 4.52
C SER A 16 -10.04 8.24 3.74
N LEU A 17 -9.95 8.65 2.48
CA LEU A 17 -11.06 8.70 1.55
C LEU A 17 -11.16 7.42 0.72
N GLY A 18 -12.38 7.05 0.36
CA GLY A 18 -12.68 5.84 -0.40
C GLY A 18 -14.14 5.80 -0.86
N PRO A 19 -14.61 4.68 -1.44
CA PRO A 19 -15.95 4.59 -2.03
C PRO A 19 -17.10 4.92 -1.08
N SER A 20 -16.95 4.62 0.22
CA SER A 20 -17.95 4.94 1.24
C SER A 20 -17.88 6.38 1.75
N SER A 21 -16.90 7.17 1.31
CA SER A 21 -16.63 8.52 1.79
C SER A 21 -16.33 9.51 0.68
N SER A 22 -16.79 9.24 -0.55
CA SER A 22 -16.49 10.05 -1.73
C SER A 22 -17.51 11.16 -2.03
N SER A 23 -18.65 11.21 -1.34
CA SER A 23 -19.66 12.24 -1.57
C SER A 23 -19.37 13.53 -0.80
N PHE A 24 -19.83 14.66 -1.34
CA PHE A 24 -19.74 15.96 -0.71
C PHE A 24 -20.26 15.94 0.73
N GLU A 25 -21.44 15.35 0.97
CA GLU A 25 -22.10 15.32 2.28
C GLU A 25 -21.27 14.59 3.33
N ILE A 26 -20.62 13.48 2.94
CA ILE A 26 -19.81 12.67 3.84
C ILE A 26 -18.49 13.39 4.14
N ILE A 27 -17.84 13.97 3.13
CA ILE A 27 -16.60 14.75 3.31
C ILE A 27 -16.87 15.99 4.18
N TYR A 28 -17.96 16.72 3.90
CA TYR A 28 -18.42 17.86 4.70
C TYR A 28 -18.66 17.45 6.15
N GLY A 29 -19.40 16.36 6.38
CA GLY A 29 -19.69 15.85 7.72
C GLY A 29 -18.43 15.47 8.50
N MET A 30 -17.46 14.83 7.85
CA MET A 30 -16.16 14.52 8.47
C MET A 30 -15.38 15.80 8.81
N ALA A 31 -15.37 16.79 7.92
CA ALA A 31 -14.70 18.06 8.15
C ALA A 31 -15.32 18.84 9.31
N GLU A 32 -16.66 18.94 9.37
CA GLU A 32 -17.38 19.57 10.48
C GLU A 32 -17.16 18.84 11.81
N ALA A 33 -17.07 17.51 11.79
CA ALA A 33 -16.78 16.71 12.97
C ALA A 33 -15.33 16.86 13.49
N GLY A 34 -14.44 17.50 12.71
CA GLY A 34 -13.09 17.85 13.14
C GLY A 34 -11.95 17.26 12.31
N ALA A 35 -12.22 16.63 11.16
CA ALA A 35 -11.15 16.24 10.23
C ALA A 35 -10.38 17.48 9.77
N SER A 36 -9.06 17.45 9.95
CA SER A 36 -8.13 18.51 9.57
C SER A 36 -7.64 18.36 8.12
N GLY A 37 -7.80 17.17 7.55
CA GLY A 37 -7.40 16.83 6.21
C GLY A 37 -7.76 15.39 5.85
N PHE A 38 -7.41 15.01 4.63
CA PHE A 38 -7.82 13.78 4.01
C PHE A 38 -6.65 13.09 3.31
N ARG A 39 -6.69 11.77 3.28
CA ARG A 39 -5.70 10.92 2.63
C ARG A 39 -6.35 10.18 1.45
N ILE A 40 -5.75 10.27 0.28
CA ILE A 40 -6.01 9.41 -0.87
C ILE A 40 -4.96 8.29 -0.86
N ASN A 41 -5.42 7.04 -0.90
CA ASN A 41 -4.53 5.87 -0.91
C ASN A 41 -4.46 5.28 -2.32
N PHE A 42 -3.37 5.56 -3.04
CA PHE A 42 -3.18 5.14 -4.43
C PHE A 42 -2.96 3.62 -4.60
N ALA A 43 -2.92 2.84 -3.51
CA ALA A 43 -3.02 1.39 -3.60
C ALA A 43 -4.37 0.90 -4.13
N HIS A 44 -5.39 1.77 -4.10
CA HIS A 44 -6.75 1.51 -4.57
C HIS A 44 -7.23 2.63 -5.50
N GLY A 45 -8.36 2.39 -6.18
CA GLY A 45 -8.97 3.37 -7.09
C GLY A 45 -8.14 3.66 -8.34
N ASP A 46 -8.74 4.42 -9.25
CA ASP A 46 -8.09 4.99 -10.43
C ASP A 46 -8.13 6.52 -10.36
N HIS A 47 -7.40 7.17 -11.26
CA HIS A 47 -7.29 8.64 -11.28
C HIS A 47 -8.64 9.32 -11.55
N PHE A 48 -9.58 8.65 -12.23
CA PHE A 48 -10.92 9.19 -12.48
C PHE A 48 -11.75 9.25 -11.18
N PHE A 49 -11.72 8.17 -10.41
CA PHE A 49 -12.35 8.11 -9.09
C PHE A 49 -11.74 9.16 -8.15
N TRP A 50 -10.42 9.26 -8.12
CA TRP A 50 -9.73 10.23 -7.24
C TRP A 50 -9.99 11.68 -7.63
N SER A 51 -10.03 12.00 -8.93
CA SER A 51 -10.35 13.35 -9.42
C SER A 51 -11.75 13.79 -8.97
N SER A 52 -12.77 12.94 -9.15
CA SER A 52 -14.15 13.22 -8.73
C SER A 52 -14.27 13.51 -7.23
N LEU A 53 -13.42 12.85 -6.44
CA LEU A 53 -13.39 12.99 -5.00
C LEU A 53 -12.65 14.26 -4.56
N ILE A 54 -11.56 14.63 -5.24
CA ILE A 54 -10.86 15.91 -5.03
C ILE A 54 -11.78 17.09 -5.36
N ASP A 55 -12.56 17.00 -6.44
CA ASP A 55 -13.57 18.02 -6.77
C ASP A 55 -14.61 18.21 -5.65
N SER A 56 -14.98 17.11 -4.98
CA SER A 56 -15.89 17.16 -3.84
C SER A 56 -15.23 17.81 -2.62
N LEU A 57 -13.95 17.53 -2.39
CA LEU A 57 -13.16 18.15 -1.32
C LEU A 57 -13.04 19.67 -1.50
N VAL A 58 -12.73 20.14 -2.72
CA VAL A 58 -12.63 21.58 -3.04
C VAL A 58 -13.94 22.30 -2.73
N LYS A 59 -15.09 21.72 -3.12
CA LYS A 59 -16.41 22.29 -2.80
C LYS A 59 -16.65 22.39 -1.29
N VAL A 60 -16.17 21.40 -0.53
CA VAL A 60 -16.27 21.41 0.95
C VAL A 60 -15.40 22.52 1.54
N GLU A 61 -14.17 22.72 1.05
CA GLU A 61 -13.32 23.83 1.47
C GLU A 61 -13.95 25.19 1.19
N GLU A 62 -14.52 25.38 0.00
CA GLU A 62 -15.25 26.61 -0.38
C GLU A 62 -16.44 26.87 0.54
N THR A 63 -17.19 25.82 0.88
CA THR A 63 -18.38 25.90 1.75
C THR A 63 -17.98 26.24 3.18
N LEU A 64 -16.96 25.58 3.73
CA LEU A 64 -16.48 25.78 5.09
C LEU A 64 -15.60 27.01 5.26
N LYS A 65 -15.09 27.57 4.15
CA LYS A 65 -14.07 28.63 4.13
C LYS A 65 -12.86 28.28 4.98
N ARG A 66 -12.47 27.00 4.94
CA ARG A 66 -11.40 26.42 5.74
C ARG A 66 -10.58 25.47 4.87
N PRO A 67 -9.24 25.64 4.79
CA PRO A 67 -8.40 24.70 4.08
C PRO A 67 -8.39 23.34 4.78
N LEU A 68 -8.38 22.28 3.99
CA LEU A 68 -8.35 20.88 4.38
C LEU A 68 -7.15 20.23 3.71
N THR A 69 -6.17 19.82 4.50
CA THR A 69 -4.95 19.20 3.97
C THR A 69 -5.28 17.96 3.14
N LEU A 70 -4.71 17.82 1.95
CA LEU A 70 -4.82 16.63 1.13
C LEU A 70 -3.47 15.91 1.03
N ILE A 71 -3.47 14.61 1.36
CA ILE A 71 -2.30 13.75 1.30
C ILE A 71 -2.49 12.72 0.19
N GLY A 72 -1.61 12.73 -0.81
CA GLY A 72 -1.51 11.68 -1.82
C GLY A 72 -0.54 10.59 -1.35
N ASP A 73 -1.05 9.43 -0.95
CA ASP A 73 -0.23 8.35 -0.40
C ASP A 73 0.11 7.30 -1.45
N LEU A 74 1.38 7.26 -1.85
CA LEU A 74 1.90 6.34 -2.87
C LEU A 74 1.89 4.91 -2.33
N ARG A 75 1.61 3.98 -3.24
CA ARG A 75 1.51 2.56 -2.88
C ARG A 75 2.88 1.98 -2.50
N GLY A 76 3.94 2.43 -3.17
CA GLY A 76 5.29 1.91 -3.01
C GLY A 76 5.47 0.50 -3.57
N PRO A 77 6.71 -0.03 -3.48
CA PRO A 77 7.01 -1.37 -3.92
C PRO A 77 6.24 -2.40 -3.07
N SER A 78 5.67 -3.39 -3.74
CA SER A 78 5.04 -4.53 -3.07
C SER A 78 5.51 -5.79 -3.75
N ILE A 79 6.11 -6.71 -2.99
CA ILE A 79 6.38 -8.07 -3.46
C ILE A 79 5.04 -8.77 -3.56
N ARG A 80 4.75 -9.32 -4.73
CA ARG A 80 3.47 -9.99 -4.99
C ARG A 80 3.70 -11.37 -5.55
N LEU A 81 2.79 -12.27 -5.17
CA LEU A 81 2.69 -13.56 -5.82
C LEU A 81 2.28 -13.40 -7.28
N GLY A 82 2.64 -14.39 -8.09
CA GLY A 82 2.13 -14.57 -9.43
C GLY A 82 0.66 -14.99 -9.46
N ASP A 83 0.23 -15.49 -10.62
CA ASP A 83 -1.11 -15.99 -10.84
C ASP A 83 -1.20 -17.48 -10.44
N ILE A 84 -2.14 -17.80 -9.55
CA ILE A 84 -2.44 -19.16 -9.12
C ILE A 84 -3.69 -19.63 -9.87
N ASN A 85 -3.62 -20.81 -10.49
CA ASN A 85 -4.80 -21.44 -11.07
C ASN A 85 -5.69 -22.03 -9.97
N GLY A 86 -6.53 -21.18 -9.37
CA GLY A 86 -7.41 -21.52 -8.25
C GLY A 86 -6.97 -20.86 -6.95
N VAL A 87 -7.17 -21.57 -5.84
CA VAL A 87 -6.86 -21.08 -4.49
C VAL A 87 -6.17 -22.20 -3.72
N ILE A 88 -5.00 -21.93 -3.15
CA ILE A 88 -4.32 -22.89 -2.28
C ILE A 88 -4.91 -22.75 -0.89
N GLN A 89 -5.42 -23.85 -0.35
CA GLN A 89 -5.90 -23.93 1.02
C GLN A 89 -5.09 -25.00 1.73
N VAL A 90 -4.37 -24.62 2.79
CA VAL A 90 -3.65 -25.59 3.61
C VAL A 90 -3.84 -25.28 5.10
N LYS A 91 -3.87 -26.33 5.91
CA LYS A 91 -3.99 -26.28 7.36
C LYS A 91 -2.65 -26.02 8.02
N LYS A 92 -2.68 -25.54 9.26
CA LYS A 92 -1.47 -25.41 10.07
C LYS A 92 -0.66 -26.72 10.06
N GLY A 93 0.65 -26.61 9.80
CA GLY A 93 1.60 -27.71 9.72
C GLY A 93 1.73 -28.35 8.34
N GLU A 94 0.84 -28.04 7.40
CA GLU A 94 0.95 -28.52 6.03
C GLU A 94 1.98 -27.73 5.21
N ARG A 95 2.50 -28.37 4.16
CA ARG A 95 3.52 -27.81 3.29
C ARG A 95 2.95 -27.29 1.97
N VAL A 96 3.59 -26.24 1.47
CA VAL A 96 3.42 -25.69 0.12
C VAL A 96 4.79 -25.45 -0.50
N LYS A 97 4.87 -25.46 -1.83
CA LYS A 97 6.11 -25.22 -2.56
C LYS A 97 6.13 -23.79 -3.07
N LEU A 98 7.15 -23.02 -2.72
CA LEU A 98 7.40 -21.74 -3.38
C LEU A 98 8.18 -22.00 -4.66
N ILE A 99 7.75 -21.39 -5.78
CA ILE A 99 8.41 -21.57 -7.08
C ILE A 99 8.75 -20.21 -7.70
N LEU A 100 9.91 -20.13 -8.35
CA LEU A 100 10.33 -18.97 -9.12
C LEU A 100 9.62 -18.96 -10.48
N SER A 101 8.40 -18.45 -10.52
CA SER A 101 7.53 -18.45 -11.70
C SER A 101 6.46 -17.35 -11.59
N ASP A 102 5.94 -16.89 -12.71
CA ASP A 102 4.74 -16.03 -12.79
C ASP A 102 3.45 -16.80 -12.53
N ARG A 103 3.47 -18.12 -12.65
CA ARG A 103 2.28 -18.97 -12.54
C ARG A 103 2.54 -20.20 -11.69
N GLY A 104 1.53 -20.59 -10.90
CA GLY A 104 1.54 -21.81 -10.09
C GLY A 104 0.18 -22.51 -10.09
N GLU A 105 0.18 -23.79 -9.75
CA GLU A 105 -1.01 -24.62 -9.70
C GLU A 105 -1.48 -24.86 -8.26
N ALA A 106 -2.76 -24.57 -7.99
CA ALA A 106 -3.32 -24.75 -6.65
C ALA A 106 -3.33 -26.22 -6.20
N GLU A 107 -3.64 -27.13 -7.13
CA GLU A 107 -3.68 -28.58 -6.87
C GLU A 107 -2.32 -29.15 -6.46
N LYS A 108 -1.24 -28.59 -7.02
CA LYS A 108 0.15 -28.94 -6.68
C LYS A 108 0.70 -28.15 -5.49
N ARG A 109 -0.11 -27.27 -4.89
CA ARG A 109 0.29 -26.36 -3.80
C ARG A 109 1.50 -25.49 -4.16
N GLU A 110 1.55 -25.03 -5.41
CA GLU A 110 2.62 -24.19 -5.94
C GLU A 110 2.30 -22.71 -5.74
N VAL A 111 3.10 -22.04 -4.92
CA VAL A 111 3.02 -20.61 -4.63
C VAL A 111 4.02 -19.89 -5.56
N PRO A 112 3.56 -19.16 -6.60
CA PRO A 112 4.45 -18.50 -7.55
C PRO A 112 5.00 -17.19 -7.01
N LEU A 113 6.33 -17.03 -7.01
CA LEU A 113 7.03 -15.80 -6.69
C LEU A 113 7.88 -15.35 -7.90
N PRO A 114 7.41 -14.39 -8.71
CA PRO A 114 8.09 -13.95 -9.93
C PRO A 114 9.22 -12.94 -9.68
N LEU A 115 9.97 -13.10 -8.58
CA LEU A 115 11.05 -12.20 -8.21
C LEU A 115 12.26 -13.01 -7.77
N LYS A 116 13.20 -13.21 -8.71
CA LYS A 116 14.40 -14.03 -8.51
C LYS A 116 15.24 -13.54 -7.33
N GLU A 117 15.42 -12.23 -7.19
CA GLU A 117 16.15 -11.63 -6.07
C GLU A 117 15.55 -12.01 -4.71
N VAL A 118 14.22 -11.96 -4.60
CA VAL A 118 13.51 -12.34 -3.37
C VAL A 118 13.60 -13.85 -3.16
N TYR A 119 13.33 -14.64 -4.20
CA TYR A 119 13.37 -16.11 -4.13
C TYR A 119 14.75 -16.63 -3.68
N ASP A 120 15.83 -16.11 -4.27
CA ASP A 120 17.20 -16.55 -3.99
C ASP A 120 17.70 -16.11 -2.61
N SER A 121 17.10 -15.08 -2.03
CA SER A 121 17.49 -14.53 -0.73
C SER A 121 16.85 -15.23 0.46
N LEU A 122 15.90 -16.15 0.22
CA LEU A 122 15.19 -16.88 1.27
C LEU A 122 16.10 -17.88 1.96
N GLU A 123 16.02 -17.91 3.29
CA GLU A 123 16.79 -18.77 4.17
C GLU A 123 15.83 -19.54 5.08
N VAL A 124 16.26 -20.72 5.54
CA VAL A 124 15.48 -21.52 6.50
C VAL A 124 15.21 -20.69 7.76
N GLY A 125 13.96 -20.66 8.20
CA GLY A 125 13.47 -19.87 9.33
C GLY A 125 12.85 -18.53 8.96
N ASP A 126 12.95 -18.08 7.71
CA ASP A 126 12.26 -16.87 7.26
C ASP A 126 10.74 -16.99 7.35
N LEU A 127 10.10 -15.90 7.74
CA LEU A 127 8.65 -15.80 7.77
C LEU A 127 8.14 -15.07 6.53
N ILE A 128 7.24 -15.72 5.79
CA ILE A 128 6.47 -15.09 4.72
C ILE A 128 5.09 -14.76 5.25
N VAL A 129 4.74 -13.48 5.21
CA VAL A 129 3.50 -12.94 5.78
C VAL A 129 2.65 -12.32 4.68
N MET A 130 1.35 -12.64 4.66
CA MET A 130 0.37 -12.07 3.73
C MET A 130 -0.93 -11.72 4.47
N ASP A 131 -1.81 -10.93 3.82
CA ASP A 131 -3.13 -10.55 4.32
C ASP A 131 -3.10 -10.03 5.78
N ASP A 132 -2.31 -8.98 6.01
CA ASP A 132 -2.18 -8.30 7.31
C ASP A 132 -1.79 -9.23 8.47
N GLY A 133 -0.95 -10.24 8.19
CA GLY A 133 -0.51 -11.18 9.22
C GLY A 133 -1.39 -12.41 9.41
N ARG A 134 -2.51 -12.53 8.68
CA ARG A 134 -3.41 -13.70 8.79
C ARG A 134 -2.79 -14.95 8.19
N VAL A 135 -2.08 -14.79 7.07
CA VAL A 135 -1.36 -15.88 6.42
C VAL A 135 0.09 -15.80 6.86
N LYS A 136 0.57 -16.87 7.50
CA LYS A 136 1.96 -17.01 7.95
C LYS A 136 2.52 -18.33 7.47
N LEU A 137 3.60 -18.25 6.72
CA LEU A 137 4.36 -19.38 6.23
C LEU A 137 5.80 -19.25 6.74
N GLU A 138 6.44 -20.37 7.06
CA GLU A 138 7.85 -20.43 7.45
C GLU A 138 8.63 -21.21 6.39
N VAL A 139 9.78 -20.70 5.97
CA VAL A 139 10.70 -21.42 5.10
C VAL A 139 11.33 -22.56 5.90
N ILE A 140 11.01 -23.81 5.54
CA ILE A 140 11.55 -25.00 6.22
C ILE A 140 12.68 -25.66 5.43
N ASP A 141 12.79 -25.37 4.14
CA ASP A 141 13.89 -25.79 3.29
C ASP A 141 14.08 -24.75 2.18
N ALA A 142 15.34 -24.43 1.88
CA ALA A 142 15.72 -23.47 0.85
C ALA A 142 17.02 -23.92 0.18
N THR A 143 16.90 -24.31 -1.09
CA THR A 143 18.02 -24.66 -1.98
C THR A 143 17.90 -23.87 -3.28
N SER A 144 18.94 -23.89 -4.11
CA SER A 144 18.98 -23.13 -5.37
C SER A 144 17.80 -23.40 -6.32
N ASN A 145 17.13 -24.55 -6.21
CA ASN A 145 16.05 -24.97 -7.10
C ASN A 145 14.74 -25.29 -6.37
N HIS A 146 14.70 -25.18 -5.03
CA HIS A 146 13.58 -25.67 -4.24
C HIS A 146 13.44 -24.89 -2.94
N VAL A 147 12.27 -24.31 -2.72
CA VAL A 147 11.89 -23.69 -1.45
C VAL A 147 10.59 -24.33 -0.97
N GLU A 148 10.63 -24.93 0.22
CA GLU A 148 9.47 -25.50 0.90
C GLU A 148 9.06 -24.58 2.05
N LEU A 149 7.75 -24.36 2.14
CA LEU A 149 7.15 -23.55 3.19
C LEU A 149 6.21 -24.41 4.03
N MET A 150 6.18 -24.16 5.33
CA MET A 150 5.22 -24.73 6.26
C MET A 150 4.21 -23.68 6.71
N ALA A 151 2.93 -24.02 6.72
CA ALA A 151 1.89 -23.14 7.20
C ALA A 151 1.88 -23.06 8.74
N LEU A 152 2.03 -21.86 9.29
CA LEU A 152 1.96 -21.62 10.74
C LEU A 152 0.53 -21.38 11.24
N THR A 153 -0.38 -21.06 10.33
CA THR A 153 -1.81 -20.86 10.55
C THR A 153 -2.61 -21.66 9.51
N ASP A 154 -3.93 -21.70 9.64
CA ASP A 154 -4.79 -22.11 8.54
C ASP A 154 -4.75 -20.99 7.48
N VAL A 155 -4.32 -21.33 6.26
CA VAL A 155 -4.03 -20.34 5.22
C VAL A 155 -4.83 -20.56 3.95
N VAL A 156 -5.17 -19.45 3.31
CA VAL A 156 -5.80 -19.39 2.00
C VAL A 156 -4.98 -18.42 1.14
N ILE A 157 -4.30 -18.94 0.11
CA ILE A 157 -3.41 -18.17 -0.76
C ILE A 157 -4.07 -17.98 -2.11
N LYS A 158 -4.16 -16.73 -2.57
CA LYS A 158 -4.76 -16.33 -3.85
C LYS A 158 -3.71 -15.63 -4.72
N SER A 159 -4.01 -15.50 -6.02
CA SER A 159 -3.18 -14.77 -6.97
C SER A 159 -2.90 -13.33 -6.54
N ARG A 160 -1.72 -12.81 -6.91
CA ARG A 160 -1.35 -11.38 -6.78
C ARG A 160 -1.38 -10.81 -5.37
N LYS A 161 -1.46 -11.67 -4.35
CA LYS A 161 -1.39 -11.28 -2.95
C LYS A 161 -0.03 -10.65 -2.67
N ALA A 162 -0.05 -9.52 -1.97
CA ALA A 162 1.17 -8.89 -1.48
C ALA A 162 1.70 -9.68 -0.29
N LEU A 163 3.00 -9.88 -0.26
CA LEU A 163 3.71 -10.55 0.81
C LEU A 163 4.79 -9.65 1.39
N ALA A 164 5.14 -9.91 2.64
CA ALA A 164 6.27 -9.32 3.34
C ALA A 164 7.12 -10.43 3.97
N ILE A 165 8.42 -10.18 4.06
CA ILE A 165 9.38 -11.08 4.73
C ILE A 165 10.03 -10.27 5.85
N PRO A 166 9.49 -10.31 7.09
CA PRO A 166 10.01 -9.52 8.18
C PRO A 166 11.49 -9.82 8.44
N GLY A 167 12.30 -8.78 8.58
CA GLY A 167 13.74 -8.92 8.81
C GLY A 167 14.58 -9.01 7.54
N LYS A 168 13.99 -9.02 6.34
CA LYS A 168 14.71 -8.90 5.07
C LYS A 168 14.31 -7.63 4.31
N ASP A 169 15.33 -6.96 3.82
CA ASP A 169 15.21 -5.85 2.89
C ASP A 169 15.69 -6.29 1.50
N PHE A 170 14.88 -6.03 0.49
CA PHE A 170 15.19 -6.34 -0.90
C PHE A 170 15.54 -5.04 -1.61
N ASN A 171 16.46 -5.06 -2.58
CA ASN A 171 16.87 -3.86 -3.32
C ASN A 171 15.86 -3.52 -4.45
N ILE A 172 14.59 -3.38 -4.06
CA ILE A 172 13.51 -2.99 -4.96
C ILE A 172 13.50 -1.45 -5.06
N PRO A 173 13.25 -0.85 -6.24
CA PRO A 173 13.06 0.60 -6.33
C PRO A 173 11.99 1.11 -5.35
N SER A 174 12.26 2.22 -4.66
CA SER A 174 11.31 2.84 -3.72
C SER A 174 10.09 3.47 -4.40
N LEU A 175 10.19 3.73 -5.71
CA LEU A 175 9.10 4.18 -6.55
C LEU A 175 8.88 3.19 -7.69
N THR A 176 7.66 2.69 -7.82
CA THR A 176 7.25 1.88 -8.98
C THR A 176 6.82 2.78 -10.14
N SER A 177 6.67 2.21 -11.34
CA SER A 177 6.12 2.96 -12.49
C SER A 177 4.73 3.52 -12.19
N LYS A 178 3.90 2.76 -11.45
CA LYS A 178 2.58 3.22 -11.00
C LYS A 178 2.72 4.40 -10.03
N ASP A 179 3.65 4.33 -9.08
CA ASP A 179 3.87 5.44 -8.15
C ASP A 179 4.29 6.72 -8.88
N LEU A 180 5.06 6.63 -9.97
CA LEU A 180 5.41 7.79 -10.79
C LEU A 180 4.19 8.40 -11.50
N GLU A 181 3.25 7.58 -11.96
CA GLU A 181 1.99 8.04 -12.56
C GLU A 181 1.07 8.67 -11.51
N ASP A 182 0.92 8.02 -10.35
CA ASP A 182 0.14 8.53 -9.22
C ASP A 182 0.73 9.83 -8.66
N LEU A 183 2.06 9.92 -8.58
CA LEU A 183 2.75 11.13 -8.16
C LEU A 183 2.45 12.30 -9.09
N LYS A 184 2.54 12.10 -10.41
CA LYS A 184 2.19 13.15 -11.38
C LYS A 184 0.74 13.62 -11.20
N PHE A 185 -0.19 12.66 -11.10
CA PHE A 185 -1.60 12.96 -10.86
C PHE A 185 -1.79 13.78 -9.57
N ALA A 186 -1.13 13.39 -8.48
CA ALA A 186 -1.21 14.09 -7.20
C ALA A 186 -0.68 15.53 -7.28
N LEU A 187 0.43 15.73 -7.99
CA LEU A 187 1.04 17.05 -8.19
C LEU A 187 0.17 17.96 -9.08
N GLU A 188 -0.43 17.41 -10.14
CA GLU A 188 -1.40 18.13 -10.99
C GLU A 188 -2.63 18.59 -10.19
N HIS A 189 -3.06 17.80 -9.21
CA HIS A 189 -4.15 18.13 -8.28
C HIS A 189 -3.70 18.87 -7.02
N LYS A 190 -2.43 19.31 -6.96
CA LYS A 190 -1.89 20.15 -5.88
C LYS A 190 -2.09 19.56 -4.48
N VAL A 191 -1.83 18.26 -4.30
CA VAL A 191 -1.80 17.68 -2.94
C VAL A 191 -0.79 18.44 -2.06
N ASP A 192 -1.10 18.60 -0.78
CA ASP A 192 -0.22 19.28 0.18
C ASP A 192 0.96 18.41 0.60
N TYR A 193 0.74 17.09 0.70
CA TYR A 193 1.75 16.12 1.10
C TYR A 193 1.72 14.87 0.22
N VAL A 194 2.90 14.31 -0.02
CA VAL A 194 3.08 13.00 -0.65
C VAL A 194 3.55 12.00 0.41
N GLY A 195 2.80 10.92 0.58
CA GLY A 195 3.21 9.77 1.37
C GLY A 195 4.09 8.84 0.54
N LEU A 196 5.28 8.50 1.04
CA LEU A 196 6.17 7.51 0.42
C LEU A 196 6.13 6.22 1.25
N SER A 197 5.61 5.15 0.65
CA SER A 197 5.53 3.83 1.28
C SER A 197 6.87 3.08 1.22
N CYS A 198 7.10 2.19 2.18
CA CYS A 198 8.26 1.28 2.22
C CYS A 198 9.64 1.96 2.19
N VAL A 199 9.75 3.14 2.83
CA VAL A 199 11.03 3.82 3.03
C VAL A 199 11.95 2.94 3.88
N ARG A 200 13.14 2.62 3.36
CA ARG A 200 14.18 1.83 4.03
C ARG A 200 15.35 2.71 4.46
N THR A 201 15.71 3.69 3.63
CA THR A 201 16.87 4.57 3.84
C THR A 201 16.51 6.03 3.58
N SER A 202 17.34 6.96 4.05
CA SER A 202 17.19 8.38 3.72
C SER A 202 17.26 8.64 2.21
N LEU A 203 18.02 7.82 1.47
CA LEU A 203 18.15 7.90 0.02
C LEU A 203 16.82 7.68 -0.70
N ASP A 204 15.89 6.89 -0.14
CA ASP A 204 14.57 6.70 -0.75
C ASP A 204 13.78 8.04 -0.76
N VAL A 205 13.85 8.79 0.34
CA VAL A 205 13.22 10.11 0.47
C VAL A 205 13.94 11.15 -0.38
N GLU A 206 15.27 11.16 -0.37
CA GLU A 206 16.07 12.06 -1.19
C GLU A 206 15.85 11.85 -2.69
N SER A 207 15.61 10.60 -3.11
CA SER A 207 15.30 10.27 -4.50
C SER A 207 13.96 10.87 -4.94
N LEU A 208 12.92 10.76 -4.10
CA LEU A 208 11.63 11.40 -4.34
C LEU A 208 11.77 12.93 -4.37
N ARG A 209 12.47 13.53 -3.40
CA ARG A 209 12.68 14.99 -3.38
C ARG A 209 13.44 15.49 -4.60
N SER A 210 14.48 14.77 -5.01
CA SER A 210 15.24 15.08 -6.23
C SER A 210 14.38 14.98 -7.48
N LEU A 211 13.41 14.05 -7.51
CA LEU A 211 12.42 13.97 -8.58
C LEU A 211 11.48 15.17 -8.57
N LEU A 212 10.94 15.54 -7.41
CA LEU A 212 10.06 16.71 -7.25
C LEU A 212 10.76 18.02 -7.66
N LYS A 213 12.01 18.22 -7.24
CA LYS A 213 12.86 19.35 -7.67
C LYS A 213 13.03 19.39 -9.19
N ARG A 214 13.34 18.25 -9.83
CA ARG A 214 13.45 18.16 -11.29
C ARG A 214 12.15 18.47 -12.02
N TRP A 215 11.01 18.24 -11.38
CA TRP A 215 9.69 18.57 -11.92
C TRP A 215 9.17 19.95 -11.50
N ASN A 216 9.96 20.74 -10.76
CA ASN A 216 9.61 22.05 -10.22
C ASN A 216 8.45 22.04 -9.22
N TYR A 217 8.33 20.99 -8.40
CA TYR A 217 7.33 20.88 -7.33
C TYR A 217 7.93 20.94 -5.92
N GLU A 218 9.25 21.09 -5.79
CA GLU A 218 9.95 21.26 -4.52
C GLU A 218 11.15 22.21 -4.71
N ASP A 219 11.34 23.12 -3.77
CA ASP A 219 12.43 24.11 -3.75
C ASP A 219 13.77 23.49 -3.32
#